data_AF-A0A1G5STC0-F1
#
_entry.id   AF-A0A1G5STC0-F1
#
_cell.length_a   1.000
_cell.length_b   1.000
_cell.length_c   1.000
_cell.angle_alpha   90.00
_cell.angle_beta   90.00
_cell.angle_gamma   90.00
#
_symmetry.space_group_name_H-M   'P 1'
#
loop_
_entity.id
_entity.type
_entity.pdbx_description
1 polymer ?
#
loop_
_entity_poly.entity_id
_entity_poly.type
_entity_poly.pdbx_seq_one_letter_code
_entity_poly.pdbx_strand_id
1 'polypeptide(L)'
;MYVGQFRTNQLVDRLDAIAKARQVTLARFRARPAADDPVVLAREAARRAVVQARDVRATERDAARLAAEAERAVEAQAAMAHAAAELVREAAEKAERQANLAAEQKATRDARFAARKARARR
;
A
#
# COMPACT_ATOMS: atom_id res chain seq x y z
N MET A 1 17.60 -66.41 24.50
CA MET A 1 16.29 -65.94 24.00
C MET A 1 15.85 -64.76 24.85
N TYR A 2 15.91 -63.54 24.31
CA TYR A 2 15.40 -62.35 24.99
C TYR A 2 13.88 -62.31 24.77
N VAL A 3 13.12 -62.68 25.79
CA VAL A 3 11.65 -62.61 25.74
C VAL A 3 11.28 -61.15 25.98
N GLY A 4 10.88 -60.45 24.92
CA GLY A 4 10.47 -59.06 24.99
C GLY A 4 9.24 -58.92 25.89
N GLN A 5 9.41 -58.25 27.03
CA GLN A 5 8.34 -57.86 27.94
C GLN A 5 7.42 -56.86 27.20
N PHE A 6 6.40 -57.36 26.50
CA PHE A 6 5.38 -56.52 25.88
C PHE A 6 4.54 -55.84 26.96
N ARG A 7 5.05 -54.73 27.48
CA ARG A 7 4.40 -53.54 28.07
C ARG A 7 2.86 -53.66 28.31
N THR A 8 2.45 -54.58 29.18
CA THR A 8 1.06 -54.85 29.54
C THR A 8 0.37 -53.67 30.23
N ASN A 9 1.14 -52.71 30.77
CA ASN A 9 0.60 -51.55 31.47
C ASN A 9 0.36 -50.30 30.59
N GLN A 10 0.84 -50.26 29.33
CA GLN A 10 0.80 -49.01 28.55
C GLN A 10 -0.60 -48.48 28.24
N LEU A 11 -1.56 -49.37 28.00
CA LEU A 11 -2.93 -48.97 27.73
C LEU A 11 -3.60 -48.43 29.01
N VAL A 12 -3.38 -49.11 30.13
CA VAL A 12 -3.90 -48.71 31.45
C VAL A 12 -3.31 -47.36 31.85
N ASP A 13 -1.99 -47.19 31.72
CA ASP A 13 -1.29 -45.93 32.01
C ASP A 13 -1.84 -44.75 31.18
N ARG A 14 -2.20 -45.00 29.90
CA ARG A 14 -2.80 -43.99 29.02
C ARG A 14 -4.22 -43.64 29.44
N LEU A 15 -5.04 -44.63 29.80
CA LEU A 15 -6.42 -44.40 30.27
C LEU A 15 -6.41 -43.62 31.59
N ASP A 16 -5.52 -43.96 32.51
CA ASP A 16 -5.33 -43.23 33.77
C ASP A 16 -4.83 -41.81 33.53
N ALA A 17 -3.89 -41.61 32.60
CA ALA A 17 -3.43 -40.27 32.23
C ALA A 17 -4.56 -39.41 31.65
N ILE A 18 -5.41 -39.98 30.79
CA ILE A 18 -6.59 -39.30 30.23
C ILE A 18 -7.60 -38.98 31.34
N ALA A 19 -7.86 -39.90 32.26
CA ALA A 19 -8.78 -39.69 33.38
C ALA A 19 -8.28 -38.57 34.29
N LYS A 20 -6.99 -38.56 34.64
CA LYS A 20 -6.35 -37.48 35.42
C LYS A 20 -6.40 -36.15 34.67
N ALA A 21 -6.12 -36.12 33.37
CA ALA A 21 -6.21 -34.89 32.57
C ALA A 21 -7.63 -34.31 32.53
N ARG A 22 -8.65 -35.17 32.42
CA ARG A 22 -10.07 -34.76 32.49
C ARG A 22 -10.42 -34.21 33.87
N GLN A 23 -10.00 -34.89 34.94
CA GLN A 23 -10.21 -34.42 36.32
C GLN A 23 -9.57 -33.05 36.55
N VAL A 24 -8.31 -32.86 36.11
CA VAL A 24 -7.61 -31.56 36.21
C VAL A 24 -8.35 -30.48 35.41
N THR A 25 -8.87 -30.79 34.23
CA THR A 25 -9.62 -29.83 33.41
C THR A 25 -10.92 -29.41 34.09
N LEU A 26 -11.66 -30.36 34.66
CA LEU A 26 -12.88 -30.08 35.43
C LEU A 26 -12.59 -29.31 36.72
N ALA A 27 -11.52 -29.66 37.43
CA ALA A 27 -11.08 -28.95 38.62
C ALA A 27 -10.71 -27.49 38.28
N ARG A 28 -9.97 -27.26 37.19
CA ARG A 28 -9.67 -25.92 36.67
C ARG A 28 -10.93 -25.15 36.31
N PHE A 29 -11.92 -25.80 35.69
CA PHE A 29 -13.19 -25.15 35.35
C PHE A 29 -13.96 -24.72 36.60
N ARG A 30 -14.06 -25.60 37.60
CA ARG A 30 -14.72 -25.31 38.88
C ARG A 30 -14.00 -24.25 39.71
N ALA A 31 -12.67 -24.20 39.63
CA ALA A 31 -11.84 -23.22 40.33
C ALA A 31 -11.75 -21.87 39.60
N ARG A 32 -12.44 -21.68 38.46
CA ARG A 32 -12.47 -20.37 37.80
C ARG A 32 -13.20 -19.36 38.67
N PRO A 33 -12.62 -18.17 38.89
CA PRO A 33 -13.34 -17.08 39.54
C PRO A 33 -14.58 -16.71 38.72
N ALA A 34 -15.62 -16.25 39.42
CA ALA A 34 -16.83 -15.76 38.78
C ALA A 34 -16.54 -14.53 37.91
N ALA A 35 -17.44 -14.21 36.98
CA ALA A 35 -17.30 -13.03 36.13
C ALA A 35 -17.25 -11.72 36.95
N ASP A 36 -17.97 -11.70 38.08
CA ASP A 36 -18.03 -10.54 39.00
C ASP A 36 -16.84 -10.49 39.99
N ASP A 37 -15.88 -11.41 39.88
CA ASP A 37 -14.68 -11.37 40.70
C ASP A 37 -13.86 -10.11 40.38
N PRO A 38 -13.44 -9.33 41.38
CA PRO A 38 -12.76 -8.05 41.17
C PRO A 38 -11.46 -8.18 40.37
N VAL A 39 -10.75 -9.31 40.46
CA VAL A 39 -9.53 -9.58 39.68
C VAL A 39 -9.87 -9.82 38.21
N VAL A 40 -10.97 -10.49 37.91
CA VAL A 40 -11.44 -10.70 36.53
C VAL A 40 -11.88 -9.39 35.91
N LEU A 41 -12.66 -8.59 36.63
CA LEU A 41 -13.11 -7.26 36.19
C LEU A 41 -11.92 -6.32 35.94
N ALA A 42 -10.92 -6.29 36.83
CA ALA A 42 -9.72 -5.48 36.64
C ALA A 42 -8.93 -5.89 35.38
N ARG A 43 -8.81 -7.21 35.12
CA ARG A 43 -8.16 -7.72 33.90
C ARG A 43 -8.94 -7.35 32.65
N GLU A 44 -10.27 -7.42 32.69
CA GLU A 44 -11.11 -7.00 31.57
C GLU A 44 -11.01 -5.50 31.32
N ALA A 45 -11.07 -4.67 32.35
CA ALA A 45 -10.91 -3.23 32.25
C ALA A 45 -9.55 -2.87 31.62
N ALA A 46 -8.46 -3.50 32.07
CA ALA A 46 -7.14 -3.31 31.49
C ALA A 46 -7.08 -3.72 30.01
N ARG A 47 -7.68 -4.87 29.64
CA ARG A 47 -7.76 -5.29 28.23
C ARG A 47 -8.57 -4.31 27.39
N ARG A 48 -9.73 -3.87 27.88
CA ARG A 48 -10.59 -2.89 27.19
C ARG A 48 -9.85 -1.57 26.97
N ALA A 49 -9.12 -1.08 27.96
CA ALA A 49 -8.31 0.13 27.82
C ALA A 49 -7.23 -0.02 26.73
N VAL A 50 -6.55 -1.18 26.66
CA VAL A 50 -5.56 -1.44 25.60
C VAL A 50 -6.21 -1.49 24.22
N VAL A 51 -7.37 -2.12 24.10
CA VAL A 51 -8.13 -2.19 22.83
C VAL A 51 -8.57 -0.80 22.40
N GLN A 52 -9.20 -0.02 23.28
CA GLN A 52 -9.59 1.35 23.00
C GLN A 52 -8.41 2.22 22.55
N ALA A 53 -7.26 2.12 23.23
CA ALA A 53 -6.05 2.85 22.83
C ALA A 53 -5.51 2.40 21.46
N ARG A 54 -5.69 1.12 21.09
CA ARG A 54 -5.33 0.63 19.75
C ARG A 54 -6.29 1.13 18.69
N ASP A 55 -7.58 1.14 18.98
CA ASP A 55 -8.61 1.61 18.06
C ASP A 55 -8.42 3.10 17.76
N VAL A 56 -8.17 3.92 18.78
CA VAL A 56 -7.82 5.34 18.60
C VAL A 56 -6.61 5.48 17.67
N ARG A 57 -5.50 4.80 17.96
CA ARG A 57 -4.31 4.84 17.08
C ARG A 57 -4.56 4.30 15.67
N ALA A 58 -5.47 3.35 15.50
CA ALA A 58 -5.83 2.84 14.18
C ALA A 58 -6.60 3.92 13.40
N THR A 59 -7.61 4.53 14.01
CA THR A 59 -8.40 5.61 13.40
C THR A 59 -7.54 6.83 13.03
N GLU A 60 -6.61 7.24 13.90
CA GLU A 60 -5.68 8.34 13.62
C GLU A 60 -4.77 8.03 12.42
N ARG A 61 -4.22 6.80 12.37
CA ARG A 61 -3.37 6.37 11.24
C ARG A 61 -4.14 6.27 9.93
N ASP A 62 -5.38 5.78 9.97
CA ASP A 62 -6.22 5.70 8.79
C ASP A 62 -6.60 7.10 8.28
N ALA A 63 -6.95 8.02 9.17
CA ALA A 63 -7.20 9.41 8.82
C ALA A 63 -5.96 10.07 8.20
N ALA A 64 -4.78 9.88 8.79
CA ALA A 64 -3.52 10.42 8.25
C ALA A 64 -3.17 9.81 6.88
N ARG A 65 -3.41 8.50 6.69
CA ARG A 65 -3.20 7.82 5.41
C ARG A 65 -4.11 8.38 4.33
N LEU A 66 -5.40 8.55 4.62
CA LEU A 66 -6.36 9.11 3.67
C LEU A 66 -6.01 10.55 3.29
N ALA A 67 -5.59 11.37 4.25
CA ALA A 67 -5.12 12.73 3.98
C ALA A 67 -3.89 12.73 3.04
N ALA A 68 -2.88 11.92 3.34
CA ALA A 68 -1.68 11.81 2.51
C ALA A 68 -1.94 11.19 1.12
N GLU A 69 -2.95 10.32 0.99
CA GLU A 69 -3.40 9.82 -0.32
C GLU A 69 -4.11 10.90 -1.13
N ALA A 70 -4.95 11.72 -0.49
CA ALA A 70 -5.61 12.85 -1.13
C ALA A 70 -4.60 13.90 -1.61
N GLU A 71 -3.61 14.26 -0.79
CA GLU A 71 -2.53 15.19 -1.16
C GLU A 71 -1.74 14.68 -2.36
N ARG A 72 -1.29 13.42 -2.33
CA ARG A 72 -0.58 12.80 -3.45
C ARG A 72 -1.42 12.73 -4.73
N ALA A 73 -2.72 12.52 -4.62
CA ALA A 73 -3.61 12.52 -5.78
C ALA A 73 -3.71 13.92 -6.41
N VAL A 74 -3.79 14.97 -5.59
CA VAL A 74 -3.79 16.37 -6.06
C VAL A 74 -2.45 16.72 -6.72
N GLU A 75 -1.33 16.36 -6.09
CA GLU A 75 0.01 16.59 -6.65
C GLU A 75 0.21 15.84 -7.97
N ALA A 76 -0.22 14.59 -8.07
CA ALA A 76 -0.13 13.81 -9.28
C ALA A 76 -0.97 14.43 -10.41
N GLN A 77 -2.19 14.89 -10.12
CA GLN A 77 -3.02 15.59 -11.10
C GLN A 77 -2.39 16.91 -11.56
N ALA A 78 -1.84 17.70 -10.64
CA ALA A 78 -1.13 18.93 -10.97
C ALA A 78 0.09 18.64 -11.86
N ALA A 79 0.90 17.64 -11.51
CA ALA A 79 2.06 17.23 -12.31
C ALA A 79 1.67 16.77 -13.71
N MET A 80 0.58 15.99 -13.85
CA MET A 80 0.06 15.59 -15.16
C MET A 80 -0.43 16.78 -15.98
N ALA A 81 -1.13 17.73 -15.36
CA ALA A 81 -1.59 18.94 -16.03
C ALA A 81 -0.42 19.81 -16.50
N HIS A 82 0.61 19.98 -15.67
CA HIS A 82 1.84 20.68 -16.03
C HIS A 82 2.58 19.99 -17.18
N ALA A 83 2.75 18.67 -17.12
CA ALA A 83 3.40 17.92 -18.20
C ALA A 83 2.63 18.04 -19.52
N ALA A 84 1.29 17.96 -19.49
CA ALA A 84 0.47 18.14 -20.67
C ALA A 84 0.59 19.57 -21.25
N ALA A 85 0.61 20.60 -20.40
CA ALA A 85 0.79 21.99 -20.82
C ALA A 85 2.16 22.21 -21.48
N GLU A 86 3.23 21.67 -20.90
CA GLU A 86 4.58 21.78 -21.47
C GLU A 86 4.69 21.06 -22.81
N LEU A 87 4.09 19.88 -22.96
CA LEU A 87 4.05 19.18 -24.26
C LEU A 87 3.35 20.01 -25.35
N VAL A 88 2.25 20.68 -25.01
CA VAL A 88 1.54 21.57 -25.95
C VAL A 88 2.42 22.77 -26.32
N ARG A 89 3.09 23.39 -25.34
CA ARG A 89 4.01 24.52 -25.59
C ARG A 89 5.17 24.10 -26.48
N GLU A 90 5.83 23.00 -26.17
CA GLU A 90 6.92 22.48 -27.00
C GLU A 90 6.47 22.16 -28.43
N ALA A 91 5.27 21.60 -28.60
CA ALA A 91 4.73 21.31 -29.92
C ALA A 91 4.46 22.59 -30.71
N ALA A 92 3.90 23.63 -30.07
CA ALA A 92 3.70 24.93 -30.69
C ALA A 92 5.02 25.60 -31.07
N GLU A 93 6.02 25.60 -30.19
CA GLU A 93 7.35 26.16 -30.45
C GLU A 93 8.09 25.39 -31.56
N LYS A 94 7.92 24.07 -31.64
CA LYS A 94 8.47 23.26 -32.74
C LYS A 94 7.79 23.62 -34.06
N ALA A 95 6.47 23.76 -34.08
CA ALA A 95 5.71 24.15 -35.27
C ALA A 95 6.10 25.56 -35.76
N GLU A 96 6.25 26.52 -34.86
CA GLU A 96 6.68 27.89 -35.19
C GLU A 96 8.10 27.90 -35.77
N ARG A 97 9.04 27.18 -35.15
CA ARG A 97 10.40 27.03 -35.69
C ARG A 97 10.40 26.43 -37.08
N GLN A 98 9.60 25.39 -37.33
CA GLN A 98 9.48 24.79 -38.67
C GLN A 98 8.89 25.76 -39.69
N ALA A 99 7.87 26.53 -39.30
CA ALA A 99 7.28 27.55 -40.17
C ALA A 99 8.30 28.63 -40.54
N ASN A 100 9.09 29.11 -39.58
CA ASN A 100 10.14 30.10 -39.81
C ASN A 100 11.23 29.57 -40.75
N LEU A 101 11.71 28.34 -40.53
CA LEU A 101 12.68 27.69 -41.43
C LEU A 101 12.13 27.54 -42.86
N ALA A 102 10.86 27.15 -43.00
CA ALA A 102 10.23 27.04 -44.31
C ALA A 102 10.11 28.39 -45.02
N ALA A 103 9.78 29.46 -44.27
CA ALA A 103 9.73 30.82 -44.78
C ALA A 103 11.11 31.31 -45.25
N GLU A 104 12.17 31.08 -44.48
CA GLU A 104 13.56 31.40 -44.85
C GLU A 104 14.00 30.64 -46.12
N GLN A 105 13.72 29.33 -46.19
CA GLN A 105 14.02 28.52 -47.37
C GLN A 105 13.25 29.01 -48.61
N LYS A 106 12.01 29.48 -48.45
CA LYS A 106 11.25 30.08 -49.54
C LYS A 106 11.87 31.41 -49.98
N ALA A 107 12.20 32.29 -49.03
CA ALA A 107 12.83 33.57 -49.33
C ALA A 107 14.16 33.41 -50.07
N THR A 108 14.99 32.45 -49.68
CA THR A 108 16.25 32.13 -50.37
C THR A 108 16.02 31.58 -51.79
N ARG A 109 15.03 30.70 -51.97
CA ARG A 109 14.62 30.22 -53.31
C ARG A 109 14.14 31.34 -54.20
N ASP A 110 13.27 32.21 -53.69
CA ASP A 110 12.71 33.35 -54.42
C ASP A 110 13.81 34.35 -54.81
N ALA A 111 14.77 34.62 -53.92
CA ALA A 111 15.93 35.45 -54.23
C ALA A 111 16.81 34.86 -55.34
N ARG A 112 17.05 33.54 -55.32
CA ARG A 112 17.79 32.84 -56.40
C ARG A 112 17.05 32.92 -57.72
N PHE A 113 15.74 32.72 -57.71
CA PHE A 113 14.92 32.82 -58.92
C PHE A 113 14.93 34.24 -59.49
N ALA A 114 14.79 35.27 -58.64
CA ALA A 114 14.89 36.67 -59.04
C ALA A 114 16.26 36.99 -59.66
N ALA A 115 17.36 36.53 -59.05
CA ALA A 115 18.71 36.72 -59.58
C ALA A 115 18.90 36.03 -60.95
N ARG A 116 18.38 34.80 -61.12
CA ARG A 116 18.44 34.09 -62.40
C ARG A 116 17.62 34.81 -63.48
N LYS A 117 16.40 35.26 -63.16
CA LYS A 117 15.54 36.00 -64.09
C LYS A 117 16.17 37.33 -64.51
N ALA A 118 16.82 38.03 -63.58
CA ALA A 118 17.55 39.26 -63.88
C ALA A 118 18.72 39.03 -64.86
N ARG A 119 19.45 37.91 -64.70
CA ARG A 119 20.51 37.52 -65.65
C ARG A 119 19.97 37.18 -67.03
N ALA A 120 18.80 36.54 -67.14
CA ALA A 120 18.20 36.15 -68.43
C ALA A 120 17.52 37.31 -69.19
N ARG A 121 17.30 38.46 -68.54
CA ARG A 121 16.77 39.68 -69.16
C ARG A 121 17.86 40.67 -69.59
N ARG A 122 19.10 40.42 -69.19
CA ARG A 122 20.29 41.06 -69.75
C ARG A 122 20.75 40.29 -70.97
#